data_AF-A0A2P8AWU1-F1
#
_entry.id   AF-A0A2P8AWU1-F1
#
_cell.length_a   1.000
_cell.length_b   1.000
_cell.length_c   1.000
_cell.angle_alpha   90.00
_cell.angle_beta   90.00
_cell.angle_gamma   90.00
#
_symmetry.space_group_name_H-M   'P 1'
#
loop_
_entity.id
_entity.type
_entity.pdbx_description
1 polymer ?
#
loop_
_entity_poly.entity_id
_entity_poly.type
_entity_poly.pdbx_seq_one_letter_code
_entity_poly.pdbx_strand_id
1 'polypeptide(L)'
;MSGPRRDGASPRDPRLSGAEVWLTGTPAELDALTAALAAAGHLTQRGTRRALTGTDSGRHRLYLRLTVAAVKRPGRAPEQGGALIDLDAARAHRRTA
;
A
#
# COMPACT_ATOMS: atom_id res chain seq x y z
N MET A 1 -37.87 -18.17 -19.82
CA MET A 1 -37.39 -16.79 -20.05
C MET A 1 -36.20 -16.54 -19.13
N SER A 2 -34.97 -16.69 -19.62
CA SER A 2 -33.75 -16.35 -18.85
C SER A 2 -33.21 -15.02 -19.37
N GLY A 3 -33.31 -13.97 -18.56
CA GLY A 3 -32.61 -12.72 -18.82
C GLY A 3 -31.10 -12.89 -18.61
N PRO A 4 -30.25 -12.15 -19.34
CA PRO A 4 -28.80 -12.28 -19.22
C PRO A 4 -28.34 -11.86 -17.82
N ARG A 5 -27.64 -12.77 -17.13
CA ARG A 5 -26.91 -12.43 -15.92
C ARG A 5 -25.88 -11.37 -16.31
N ARG A 6 -25.87 -10.25 -15.59
CA ARG A 6 -24.80 -9.25 -15.70
C ARG A 6 -23.49 -9.94 -15.33
N ASP A 7 -22.63 -10.16 -16.31
CA ASP A 7 -21.20 -10.41 -16.10
C ASP A 7 -20.54 -9.13 -15.58
N GLY A 8 -20.92 -8.74 -14.37
CA GLY A 8 -20.21 -7.73 -13.60
C GLY A 8 -19.15 -8.43 -12.77
N ALA A 9 -17.89 -8.06 -12.94
CA ALA A 9 -16.79 -8.59 -12.13
C ALA A 9 -17.13 -8.50 -10.63
N SER A 10 -16.95 -9.63 -9.93
CA SER A 10 -17.26 -9.78 -8.50
C SER A 10 -16.31 -8.93 -7.64
N PRO A 11 -16.78 -8.20 -6.60
CA PRO A 11 -15.95 -7.30 -5.79
C PRO A 11 -14.91 -7.99 -4.89
N ARG A 12 -14.78 -9.32 -4.93
CA ARG A 12 -14.02 -10.12 -3.97
C ARG A 12 -13.03 -11.09 -4.64
N ASP A 13 -12.33 -10.65 -5.67
CA ASP A 13 -11.19 -11.38 -6.24
C ASP A 13 -10.00 -11.33 -5.25
N PRO A 14 -9.39 -12.47 -4.83
CA PRO A 14 -8.36 -12.54 -3.79
C PRO A 14 -6.99 -11.95 -4.17
N ARG A 15 -6.86 -11.30 -5.33
CA ARG A 15 -5.72 -10.44 -5.66
C ARG A 15 -5.85 -9.09 -4.95
N LEU A 16 -5.68 -9.08 -3.63
CA LEU A 16 -5.47 -7.83 -2.88
C LEU A 16 -4.10 -7.23 -3.23
N SER A 17 -3.94 -6.78 -4.47
CA SER A 17 -2.84 -5.94 -4.93
C SER A 17 -3.40 -4.55 -5.16
N GLY A 18 -3.70 -3.84 -4.08
CA GLY A 18 -3.88 -2.40 -4.18
C GLY A 18 -4.40 -1.66 -2.95
N ALA A 19 -3.91 -0.42 -2.79
CA ALA A 19 -4.37 0.53 -1.78
C ALA A 19 -5.44 1.45 -2.37
N GLU A 20 -6.49 1.70 -1.59
CA GLU A 20 -7.52 2.67 -1.94
C GLU A 20 -7.32 3.92 -1.11
N VAL A 21 -7.20 5.07 -1.76
CA VAL A 21 -6.86 6.33 -1.08
C VAL A 21 -7.82 7.45 -1.50
N TRP A 22 -8.13 8.30 -0.54
CA TRP A 22 -8.83 9.56 -0.77
C TRP A 22 -7.84 10.70 -0.56
N LEU A 23 -7.57 11.43 -1.62
CA LEU A 23 -6.70 12.60 -1.61
C LEU A 23 -7.55 13.84 -1.46
N THR A 24 -7.06 14.80 -0.69
CA THR A 24 -7.65 16.13 -0.55
C THR A 24 -6.57 17.17 -0.78
N GLY A 25 -6.82 18.13 -1.66
CA GLY A 25 -5.86 19.18 -1.98
C GLY A 25 -6.40 20.13 -3.04
N THR A 26 -5.56 21.05 -3.48
CA THR A 26 -5.86 21.92 -4.62
C THR A 26 -5.92 21.10 -5.92
N PRO A 27 -6.60 21.60 -6.97
CA PRO A 27 -6.61 20.92 -8.27
C PRO A 27 -5.21 20.59 -8.80
N ALA A 28 -4.27 21.54 -8.69
CA ALA A 28 -2.90 21.39 -9.18
C ALA A 28 -2.14 20.28 -8.44
N GLU A 29 -2.23 20.23 -7.10
CA GLU A 29 -1.62 19.16 -6.30
C GLU A 29 -2.18 17.79 -6.67
N LEU A 30 -3.49 17.69 -6.84
CA LEU A 30 -4.14 16.43 -7.21
C LEU A 30 -3.73 15.99 -8.62
N ASP A 31 -3.61 16.91 -9.57
CA ASP A 31 -3.14 16.58 -10.92
C ASP A 31 -1.68 16.14 -10.92
N ALA A 32 -0.80 16.85 -10.21
CA ALA A 32 0.62 16.49 -10.07
C ALA A 32 0.80 15.10 -9.43
N LEU A 33 0.08 14.81 -8.34
CA LEU A 33 0.18 13.53 -7.65
C LEU A 33 -0.39 12.39 -8.51
N THR A 34 -1.50 12.63 -9.20
CA THR A 34 -2.09 11.65 -10.12
C THR A 34 -1.12 11.33 -11.27
N ALA A 35 -0.48 12.37 -11.84
CA ALA A 35 0.51 12.19 -12.90
C ALA A 35 1.72 11.40 -12.43
N ALA A 36 2.26 11.71 -11.24
CA ALA A 36 3.39 10.97 -10.67
C ALA A 36 3.05 9.49 -10.41
N LEU A 37 1.88 9.21 -9.83
CA LEU A 37 1.42 7.83 -9.56
C LEU A 37 1.15 7.05 -10.85
N ALA A 38 0.62 7.71 -11.89
CA ALA A 38 0.42 7.10 -13.19
C ALA A 38 1.77 6.78 -13.87
N ALA A 39 2.72 7.71 -13.85
CA ALA A 39 4.05 7.52 -14.39
C ALA A 39 4.81 6.37 -13.70
N ALA A 40 4.61 6.21 -12.40
CA ALA A 40 5.18 5.10 -11.64
C ALA A 40 4.45 3.75 -11.83
N GLY A 41 3.39 3.70 -12.66
CA GLY A 41 2.61 2.48 -12.89
C GLY A 41 1.79 2.03 -11.68
N HIS A 42 1.62 2.90 -10.68
CA HIS A 42 0.86 2.59 -9.48
C HIS A 42 -0.63 2.86 -9.64
N LEU A 43 -1.09 3.63 -10.63
CA LEU A 43 -2.50 3.99 -10.73
C LEU A 43 -3.34 2.92 -11.44
N THR A 44 -4.28 2.31 -10.72
CA THR A 44 -5.22 1.31 -11.26
C THR A 44 -6.56 1.94 -11.62
N GLN A 45 -7.04 2.88 -10.80
CA GLN A 45 -8.32 3.55 -11.03
C GLN A 45 -8.28 4.99 -10.52
N ARG A 46 -8.89 5.90 -11.28
CA ARG A 46 -9.13 7.30 -10.90
C ARG A 46 -10.63 7.57 -10.83
N GLY A 47 -11.10 8.11 -9.71
CA GLY A 47 -12.47 8.56 -9.53
C GLY A 47 -12.70 9.99 -10.04
N THR A 48 -13.96 10.44 -9.99
CA THR A 48 -14.31 11.83 -10.30
C THR A 48 -13.84 12.77 -9.19
N ARG A 49 -13.18 13.86 -9.56
CA ARG A 49 -12.82 14.93 -8.62
C ARG A 49 -14.08 15.65 -8.13
N ARG A 50 -14.17 15.89 -6.83
CA ARG A 50 -15.30 16.61 -6.20
C ARG A 50 -14.78 17.82 -5.45
N ALA A 51 -15.34 19.00 -5.73
CA ALA A 51 -15.03 20.20 -4.99
C ALA A 51 -15.54 20.09 -3.54
N LEU A 52 -14.75 20.59 -2.59
CA LEU A 52 -15.16 20.75 -1.21
C LEU A 52 -15.74 22.15 -1.01
N THR A 53 -16.65 22.29 -0.05
CA THR A 53 -17.35 23.54 0.26
C THR A 53 -17.04 23.97 1.70
N GLY A 54 -17.44 25.19 2.08
CA GLY A 54 -17.22 25.72 3.42
C GLY A 54 -15.77 26.13 3.65
N THR A 55 -15.20 25.75 4.80
CA THR A 55 -13.83 26.09 5.20
C THR A 55 -12.75 25.54 4.26
N ASP A 56 -13.08 24.49 3.51
CA ASP A 56 -12.20 23.86 2.53
C ASP A 56 -12.47 24.33 1.08
N SER A 57 -13.15 25.47 0.91
CA SER A 57 -13.37 26.06 -0.41
C SER A 57 -12.05 26.22 -1.18
N GLY A 58 -12.07 25.87 -2.47
CA GLY A 58 -10.88 25.80 -3.32
C GLY A 58 -10.14 24.45 -3.28
N ARG A 59 -10.44 23.59 -2.29
CA ARG A 59 -9.92 22.22 -2.24
C ARG A 59 -10.87 21.23 -2.88
N HIS A 60 -10.32 20.11 -3.28
CA HIS A 60 -11.04 19.04 -3.95
C HIS A 60 -10.65 17.70 -3.31
N ARG A 61 -11.57 16.75 -3.39
CA ARG A 61 -11.36 15.35 -3.01
C ARG A 61 -11.32 14.47 -4.26
N LEU A 62 -10.39 13.51 -4.28
CA LEU A 62 -10.20 12.56 -5.37
C LEU A 62 -9.96 11.15 -4.81
N TYR A 63 -10.71 10.19 -5.33
CA TYR A 63 -10.50 8.77 -5.05
C TYR A 63 -9.52 8.16 -6.04
N LEU A 64 -8.53 7.42 -5.57
CA LEU A 64 -7.65 6.60 -6.39
C LEU A 64 -7.57 5.17 -5.85
N ARG A 65 -7.45 4.20 -6.77
CA ARG A 65 -6.99 2.85 -6.44
C ARG A 65 -5.61 2.66 -7.02
N LEU A 66 -4.71 2.19 -6.19
CA LEU A 66 -3.30 2.08 -6.49
C LEU A 66 -2.84 0.64 -6.42
N THR A 67 -2.01 0.18 -7.33
CA THR A 67 -1.29 -1.08 -7.21
C THR A 67 -0.09 -0.87 -6.27
N VAL A 68 -0.11 -1.51 -5.10
CA VAL A 68 1.04 -1.53 -4.19
C VAL A 68 1.81 -2.82 -4.45
N ALA A 69 2.91 -2.71 -5.20
CA ALA A 69 3.88 -3.78 -5.24
C ALA A 69 4.54 -3.87 -3.85
N ALA A 70 4.56 -5.07 -3.26
CA ALA A 70 5.35 -5.28 -2.06
C ALA A 70 6.82 -5.02 -2.42
N VAL A 71 7.36 -3.88 -1.98
CA VAL A 71 8.80 -3.65 -2.03
C VAL A 71 9.41 -4.75 -1.18
N LYS A 72 10.10 -5.70 -1.83
CA LYS A 72 10.90 -6.70 -1.13
C LYS A 72 11.93 -5.91 -0.33
N ARG A 73 11.74 -5.83 0.99
CA ARG A 73 12.73 -5.24 1.90
C ARG A 73 14.08 -5.88 1.53
N PRO A 74 15.16 -5.13 1.31
CA PRO A 74 16.47 -5.75 1.09
C PRO A 74 16.70 -6.67 2.28
N GLY A 75 16.69 -7.98 2.03
CA GLY A 75 16.98 -8.96 3.06
C GLY A 75 18.35 -8.62 3.59
N ARG A 76 18.46 -8.31 4.87
CA ARG A 76 19.76 -8.19 5.53
C ARG A 76 20.51 -9.48 5.18
N ALA A 77 21.61 -9.35 4.45
CA ALA A 77 22.48 -10.49 4.19
C ALA A 77 22.80 -11.12 5.56
N PRO A 78 22.75 -12.45 5.71
CA PRO A 78 23.18 -13.07 6.95
C PRO A 78 24.63 -12.62 7.17
N GLU A 79 24.87 -11.85 8.22
CA GLU A 79 26.24 -11.56 8.65
C GLU A 79 26.89 -12.91 8.95
N GLN A 80 27.79 -13.33 8.06
CA GLN A 80 28.76 -14.38 8.32
C GLN A 80 29.67 -13.87 9.44
N GLY A 81 29.25 -14.04 10.69
CA GLY A 81 30.02 -13.51 11.82
C GLY A 81 29.37 -13.58 13.20
N GLY A 82 28.11 -14.00 13.33
CA GLY A 82 27.54 -14.32 14.64
C GLY A 82 27.87 -15.76 15.02
N ALA A 83 29.00 -15.99 15.72
CA ALA A 83 29.23 -17.28 16.36
C ALA A 83 28.02 -17.60 17.27
N LEU A 84 27.30 -18.68 16.96
CA LEU A 84 26.17 -19.16 17.75
C LEU A 84 26.66 -19.38 19.18
N ILE A 85 26.22 -18.52 20.09
CA ILE A 85 26.53 -18.66 21.51
C ILE A 85 25.86 -19.94 22.00
N ASP A 86 26.65 -20.89 22.48
CA ASP A 86 26.16 -22.06 23.20
C ASP A 86 25.56 -21.62 24.54
N LEU A 87 24.24 -21.47 24.54
CA LEU A 87 23.45 -21.06 25.69
C LEU A 87 23.45 -22.09 26.82
N ASP A 88 23.75 -23.36 26.53
CA ASP A 88 23.80 -24.41 27.55
C ASP A 88 25.13 -24.36 28.31
N ALA A 89 26.24 -24.09 27.63
CA ALA A 89 27.52 -23.77 28.28
C ALA A 89 27.41 -22.52 29.18
N ALA A 90 26.75 -21.46 28.70
CA ALA A 90 26.53 -20.25 29.48
C ALA A 90 25.66 -20.50 30.75
N ARG A 91 24.67 -21.40 30.67
CA ARG A 91 23.81 -21.78 31.80
C ARG A 91 24.51 -22.69 32.81
N ALA A 92 25.46 -23.51 32.38
CA ALA A 92 26.26 -24.33 33.29
C ALA A 92 27.12 -23.45 34.21
N HIS A 93 27.76 -22.42 33.65
CA HIS A 93 28.63 -21.50 34.41
C HIS A 93 27.89 -20.68 35.47
N ARG A 94 26.61 -20.34 35.23
CA ARG A 94 25.81 -19.54 36.16
C ARG A 94 25.36 -20.29 37.43
N ARG A 95 25.38 -21.62 37.43
CA ARG A 95 24.90 -22.44 38.56
C ARG A 95 25.99 -22.84 39.55
N THR A 96 27.24 -22.58 39.23
CA THR A 96 28.36 -22.66 40.18
C THR A 96 28.65 -21.26 40.73
N ALA A 97 27.85 -20.87 41.71
CA ALA A 97 28.11 -19.74 42.62
C ALA A 97 27.47 -20.07 43.98
#